data_AF-A0AA40FYP7-F1
#
_entry.id   AF-A0AA40FYP7-F1
#
_cell.length_a   1.000
_cell.length_b   1.000
_cell.length_c   1.000
_cell.angle_alpha   90.00
_cell.angle_beta   90.00
_cell.angle_gamma   90.00
#
_symmetry.space_group_name_H-M   'P 1'
#
loop_
_entity.id
_entity.type
_entity.pdbx_description
1 polymer ?
#
loop_
_entity_poly.entity_id
_entity_poly.type
_entity_poly.pdbx_seq_one_letter_code
_entity_poly.pdbx_strand_id
1 'polypeptide(L)'
;MRADVCGRDFEGLCDAMRPPDEDAFTGYLANVSFKDVVGNGFEFVNRVDGPPRYSILNYQRTTNGTYHWTDVGNYTLNERGQAELRLDRKRLRFRGELLHQFPNSSCSQPCDSNLIVVRNKEDPCCWSCQSCGLYRYKVDEHCEECAAGTVPRGNGTGCEPIPEQFVDHSNPWAIVAMAIAIFGMALTGFVCSVFWIYRRTPMIKASGRELSFLLLVGAFGCFSMTFAVVAKPSVESCAVVRFGIGFCYTVCYAALATKINRIHRIFNDPGQSPRKRRSCAGRFTSPKSQLTIALILVLVETAFDAGWLLKEPPAIEHSYPSREANVRVCRGSEDGSYVIGLLYPFLLTVASTFYAVKTRKCPVGFNETRCIAFANYATIVLWLAFVPLYLASTSNVVRIITLALSLSLNGLVQLLCLFLPKVYLVLAKPEKNTRKLVMARPAAGGFSQPTTPATITPVTPEPMSASPSFVDSSKLSIDRYSLRFDQISL
;
A
#
# COMPACT_ATOMS: atom_id res chain seq x y z
N MET A 1 -65.78 -58.03 -45.83
CA MET A 1 -67.13 -57.55 -46.19
C MET A 1 -68.00 -58.58 -46.89
N ARG A 2 -67.80 -58.97 -48.17
CA ARG A 2 -68.72 -59.90 -48.88
C ARG A 2 -68.97 -61.21 -48.11
N ALA A 3 -67.91 -61.87 -47.66
CA ALA A 3 -68.02 -63.10 -46.88
C ALA A 3 -68.70 -62.88 -45.51
N ASP A 4 -68.58 -61.69 -44.93
CA ASP A 4 -69.13 -61.35 -43.61
C ASP A 4 -70.62 -60.96 -43.71
N VAL A 5 -71.04 -60.37 -44.84
CA VAL A 5 -72.41 -59.89 -45.08
C VAL A 5 -73.28 -60.92 -45.82
N CYS A 6 -72.73 -61.60 -46.83
CA CYS A 6 -73.46 -62.55 -47.68
C CYS A 6 -73.20 -64.03 -47.35
N GLY A 7 -72.27 -64.32 -46.43
CA GLY A 7 -71.81 -65.68 -46.15
C GLY A 7 -70.72 -66.17 -47.12
N ARG A 8 -69.91 -67.14 -46.68
CA ARG A 8 -68.75 -67.64 -47.45
C ARG A 8 -69.15 -68.40 -48.71
N ASP A 9 -70.30 -69.08 -48.67
CA ASP A 9 -70.76 -70.00 -49.73
C ASP A 9 -71.59 -69.32 -50.83
N PHE A 10 -71.89 -68.03 -50.69
CA PHE A 10 -72.63 -67.26 -51.70
C PHE A 10 -71.68 -66.78 -52.80
N GLU A 11 -71.96 -67.01 -54.09
CA GLU A 11 -71.18 -66.44 -55.18
C GLU A 11 -71.80 -65.11 -55.66
N GLY A 12 -70.98 -64.07 -55.79
CA GLY A 12 -71.42 -62.72 -56.21
C GLY A 12 -71.88 -61.81 -55.06
N LEU A 13 -72.71 -60.82 -55.39
CA LEU A 13 -73.26 -59.82 -54.45
C LEU A 13 -74.68 -60.21 -54.05
N CYS A 14 -74.95 -60.37 -52.76
CA CYS A 14 -76.30 -60.57 -52.24
C CYS A 14 -77.08 -59.26 -52.15
N ASP A 15 -78.40 -59.34 -51.94
CA ASP A 15 -79.28 -58.16 -51.88
C ASP A 15 -78.91 -57.19 -50.75
N ALA A 16 -78.34 -57.69 -49.64
CA ALA A 16 -77.85 -56.86 -48.53
C ALA A 16 -76.63 -55.98 -48.89
N MET A 17 -76.01 -56.18 -50.05
CA MET A 17 -74.93 -55.33 -50.58
C MET A 17 -75.38 -54.45 -51.76
N ARG A 18 -76.71 -54.33 -52.01
CA ARG A 18 -77.28 -53.56 -53.13
C ARG A 18 -78.37 -52.57 -52.65
N PRO A 19 -78.04 -51.30 -52.35
CA PRO A 19 -76.69 -50.70 -52.29
C PRO A 19 -75.94 -51.11 -51.01
N PRO A 20 -74.59 -51.00 -50.98
CA PRO A 20 -73.81 -51.29 -49.78
C PRO A 20 -73.97 -50.19 -48.73
N ASP A 21 -73.92 -50.57 -47.44
CA ASP A 21 -73.78 -49.63 -46.33
C ASP A 21 -72.42 -48.91 -46.39
N GLU A 22 -72.44 -47.59 -46.58
CA GLU A 22 -71.26 -46.74 -46.80
C GLU A 22 -70.33 -46.68 -45.58
N ASP A 23 -70.89 -46.63 -44.37
CA ASP A 23 -70.11 -46.56 -43.12
C ASP A 23 -69.40 -47.88 -42.86
N ALA A 24 -70.12 -48.99 -43.03
CA ALA A 24 -69.55 -50.32 -42.93
C ALA A 24 -68.47 -50.53 -44.02
N PHE A 25 -68.74 -50.14 -45.26
CA PHE A 25 -67.79 -50.26 -46.36
C PHE A 25 -66.50 -49.47 -46.10
N THR A 26 -66.62 -48.22 -45.64
CA THR A 26 -65.48 -47.38 -45.27
C THR A 26 -64.69 -47.97 -44.11
N GLY A 27 -65.37 -48.55 -43.12
CA GLY A 27 -64.72 -49.26 -42.01
C GLY A 27 -63.90 -50.48 -42.46
N TYR A 28 -64.41 -51.25 -43.44
CA TYR A 28 -63.65 -52.36 -44.04
C TYR A 28 -62.49 -51.87 -44.88
N LEU A 29 -62.65 -50.78 -45.66
CA LEU A 29 -61.58 -50.17 -46.46
C LEU A 29 -60.45 -49.63 -45.58
N ALA A 30 -60.79 -49.00 -44.46
CA ALA A 30 -59.86 -48.44 -43.49
C ALA A 30 -58.96 -49.49 -42.82
N ASN A 31 -59.33 -50.77 -42.84
CA ASN A 31 -58.65 -51.87 -42.15
C ASN A 31 -58.17 -52.97 -43.12
N VAL A 32 -57.78 -52.59 -44.34
CA VAL A 32 -57.21 -53.53 -45.31
C VAL A 32 -55.71 -53.74 -45.09
N SER A 33 -55.27 -54.98 -45.26
CA SER A 33 -53.85 -55.34 -45.34
C SER A 33 -53.65 -56.25 -46.54
N PHE A 34 -52.77 -55.85 -47.47
CA PHE A 34 -52.48 -56.61 -48.69
C PHE A 34 -51.04 -56.36 -49.14
N LYS A 35 -50.57 -57.12 -50.14
CA LYS A 35 -49.28 -56.85 -50.79
C LYS A 35 -49.49 -55.98 -52.02
N ASP A 36 -48.75 -54.89 -52.11
CA ASP A 36 -48.76 -54.04 -53.29
C ASP A 36 -48.17 -54.74 -54.54
N VAL A 37 -48.20 -54.05 -55.67
CA VAL A 37 -47.68 -54.56 -56.96
C VAL A 37 -46.19 -54.91 -56.95
N VAL A 38 -45.44 -54.44 -55.95
CA VAL A 38 -44.01 -54.69 -55.75
C VAL A 38 -43.77 -55.76 -54.67
N GLY A 39 -44.84 -56.26 -54.05
CA GLY A 39 -44.80 -57.29 -53.01
C GLY A 39 -44.61 -56.77 -51.58
N ASN A 40 -44.60 -55.46 -51.36
CA ASN A 40 -44.50 -54.88 -50.02
C ASN A 40 -45.86 -54.89 -49.33
N GLY A 41 -45.89 -55.11 -48.01
CA GLY A 41 -47.12 -54.99 -47.23
C GLY A 41 -47.67 -53.56 -47.29
N PHE A 42 -48.96 -53.41 -47.54
CA PHE A 42 -49.69 -52.15 -47.52
C PHE A 42 -50.72 -52.20 -46.39
N GLU A 43 -50.72 -51.15 -45.58
CA GLU A 43 -51.72 -50.89 -44.54
C GLU A 43 -51.85 -49.37 -44.40
N PHE A 44 -53.06 -48.90 -44.12
CA PHE A 44 -53.30 -47.48 -43.90
C PHE A 44 -52.72 -47.01 -42.56
N VAL A 45 -51.86 -46.00 -42.61
CA VAL A 45 -51.39 -45.25 -41.44
C VAL A 45 -52.56 -44.43 -40.90
N ASN A 46 -52.81 -44.56 -39.60
CA ASN A 46 -53.96 -43.96 -38.93
C ASN A 46 -55.31 -44.29 -39.62
N ARG A 47 -55.40 -45.41 -40.34
CA ARG A 47 -56.60 -45.86 -41.07
C ARG A 47 -57.09 -44.90 -42.18
N VAL A 48 -56.24 -43.97 -42.62
CA VAL A 48 -56.60 -42.95 -43.62
C VAL A 48 -55.54 -42.85 -44.71
N ASP A 49 -54.27 -42.70 -44.35
CA ASP A 49 -53.20 -42.40 -45.29
C ASP A 49 -52.41 -43.65 -45.68
N GLY A 50 -51.93 -43.71 -46.92
CA GLY A 50 -50.98 -44.76 -47.31
C GLY A 50 -49.64 -44.64 -46.56
N PRO A 51 -48.86 -45.73 -46.45
CA PRO A 51 -47.58 -45.68 -45.78
C PRO A 51 -46.62 -44.75 -46.55
N PRO A 52 -45.89 -43.83 -45.88
CA PRO A 52 -44.99 -42.92 -46.54
C PRO A 52 -43.83 -43.70 -47.15
N ARG A 53 -43.69 -43.59 -48.48
CA ARG A 53 -42.63 -44.21 -49.27
C ARG A 53 -42.17 -43.25 -50.34
N TYR A 54 -41.12 -42.51 -50.04
CA TYR A 54 -40.58 -41.51 -50.95
C TYR A 54 -39.18 -41.90 -51.38
N SER A 55 -38.88 -41.66 -52.65
CA SER A 55 -37.50 -41.66 -53.16
C SER A 55 -36.96 -40.23 -53.06
N ILE A 56 -35.76 -40.08 -52.54
CA ILE A 56 -35.08 -38.80 -52.43
C ILE A 56 -34.20 -38.64 -53.66
N LEU A 57 -34.48 -37.60 -54.44
CA LEU A 57 -33.78 -37.32 -55.68
C LEU A 57 -32.88 -36.09 -55.49
N ASN A 58 -31.71 -36.10 -56.13
CA ASN A 58 -30.81 -34.96 -56.21
C ASN A 58 -30.58 -34.60 -57.68
N TYR A 59 -30.73 -33.32 -58.04
CA TYR A 59 -30.55 -32.82 -59.40
C TYR A 59 -29.07 -32.46 -59.62
N GLN A 60 -28.36 -33.32 -60.36
CA GLN A 60 -26.91 -33.27 -60.44
C GLN A 60 -26.43 -33.02 -61.87
N ARG A 61 -25.30 -32.31 -62.00
CA ARG A 61 -24.62 -32.12 -63.28
C ARG A 61 -23.75 -33.34 -63.61
N THR A 62 -23.88 -33.85 -64.82
CA THR A 62 -23.09 -34.96 -65.35
C THR A 62 -21.79 -34.43 -65.97
N THR A 63 -20.78 -35.30 -66.16
CA THR A 63 -19.49 -34.97 -66.79
C THR A 63 -19.64 -34.30 -68.16
N ASN A 64 -20.71 -34.63 -68.89
CA ASN A 64 -21.00 -34.09 -70.22
C ASN A 64 -21.70 -32.72 -70.18
N GLY A 65 -21.87 -32.13 -68.99
CA GLY A 65 -22.45 -30.81 -68.80
C GLY A 65 -23.98 -30.77 -68.66
N THR A 66 -24.68 -31.88 -68.93
CA THR A 66 -26.15 -32.03 -68.77
C THR A 66 -26.55 -32.28 -67.32
N TYR A 67 -27.83 -32.14 -66.99
CA TYR A 67 -28.35 -32.35 -65.63
C TYR A 67 -29.39 -33.47 -65.59
N HIS A 68 -29.34 -34.30 -64.55
CA HIS A 68 -30.26 -35.41 -64.35
C HIS A 68 -30.61 -35.60 -62.87
N TRP A 69 -31.84 -36.06 -62.62
CA TRP A 69 -32.27 -36.50 -61.29
C TRP A 69 -31.64 -37.86 -60.97
N THR A 70 -30.93 -37.92 -59.86
CA THR A 70 -30.29 -39.15 -59.38
C THR A 70 -30.92 -39.55 -58.05
N ASP A 71 -31.30 -40.83 -57.91
CA ASP A 71 -31.75 -41.38 -56.64
C ASP A 71 -30.57 -41.45 -55.65
N VAL A 72 -30.74 -40.75 -54.53
CA VAL A 72 -29.74 -40.62 -53.46
C VAL A 72 -30.24 -41.17 -52.13
N GLY A 73 -31.44 -41.75 -52.07
CA GLY A 73 -31.97 -42.27 -50.83
C GLY A 73 -33.48 -42.49 -50.84
N ASN A 74 -34.00 -42.94 -49.71
CA ASN A 74 -35.42 -43.14 -49.54
C ASN A 74 -35.88 -42.73 -48.13
N TYR A 75 -37.17 -42.45 -48.03
CA TYR A 75 -37.86 -42.21 -46.78
C TYR A 75 -39.01 -43.20 -46.68
N THR A 76 -38.92 -44.09 -45.71
CA THR A 76 -39.86 -45.20 -45.53
C THR A 76 -40.11 -45.45 -44.05
N LEU A 77 -41.21 -46.12 -43.70
CA LEU A 77 -41.38 -46.65 -42.34
C LEU A 77 -40.50 -47.89 -42.14
N ASN A 78 -39.82 -47.97 -41.00
CA ASN A 78 -39.10 -49.17 -40.58
C ASN A 78 -40.07 -50.24 -40.04
N GLU A 79 -39.54 -51.41 -39.67
CA GLU A 79 -40.33 -52.54 -39.14
C GLU A 79 -41.11 -52.20 -37.85
N ARG A 80 -40.73 -51.13 -37.14
CA ARG A 80 -41.39 -50.64 -35.92
C ARG A 80 -42.41 -49.53 -36.20
N GLY A 81 -42.71 -49.25 -37.46
CA GLY A 81 -43.63 -48.19 -37.88
C GLY A 81 -43.08 -46.77 -37.69
N GLN A 82 -41.78 -46.60 -37.46
CA GLN A 82 -41.15 -45.28 -37.33
C GLN A 82 -40.59 -44.82 -38.68
N ALA A 83 -40.74 -43.54 -38.97
CA ALA A 83 -40.15 -42.92 -40.15
C ALA A 83 -38.62 -43.00 -40.15
N GLU A 84 -38.04 -43.51 -41.22
CA GLU A 84 -36.61 -43.65 -41.41
C GLU A 84 -36.18 -43.00 -42.73
N LEU A 85 -35.25 -42.04 -42.64
CA LEU A 85 -34.61 -41.41 -43.78
C LEU A 85 -33.24 -42.07 -44.02
N ARG A 86 -33.07 -42.72 -45.17
CA ARG A 86 -31.79 -43.30 -45.59
C ARG A 86 -31.24 -42.51 -46.76
N LEU A 87 -30.08 -41.89 -46.57
CA LEU A 87 -29.39 -41.12 -47.61
C LEU A 87 -28.02 -41.71 -47.89
N ASP A 88 -27.72 -41.95 -49.17
CA ASP A 88 -26.40 -42.33 -49.63
C ASP A 88 -25.54 -41.08 -49.83
N ARG A 89 -24.73 -40.78 -48.80
CA ARG A 89 -23.82 -39.62 -48.80
C ARG A 89 -22.79 -39.66 -49.94
N LYS A 90 -22.44 -40.83 -50.45
CA LYS A 90 -21.48 -40.96 -51.57
C LYS A 90 -22.10 -40.55 -52.90
N ARG A 91 -23.43 -40.69 -53.04
CA ARG A 91 -24.19 -40.30 -54.24
C ARG A 91 -24.64 -38.84 -54.22
N LEU A 92 -24.71 -38.21 -53.05
CA LEU A 92 -25.02 -36.79 -52.95
C LEU A 92 -23.93 -35.94 -53.62
N ARG A 93 -24.37 -34.92 -54.36
CA ARG A 93 -23.52 -33.87 -54.92
C ARG A 93 -24.08 -32.52 -54.50
N PHE A 94 -23.17 -31.61 -54.16
CA PHE A 94 -23.46 -30.21 -53.85
C PHE A 94 -22.67 -29.32 -54.82
N ARG A 95 -22.99 -28.02 -54.86
CA ARG A 95 -22.28 -27.06 -55.69
C ARG A 95 -20.88 -26.83 -55.11
N GLY A 96 -19.88 -27.57 -55.61
CA GLY A 96 -18.48 -27.54 -55.15
C GLY A 96 -17.91 -28.96 -55.03
N GLU A 97 -16.62 -29.15 -55.33
CA GLU A 97 -16.06 -30.48 -55.62
C GLU A 97 -15.72 -31.36 -54.40
N LEU A 98 -15.79 -30.87 -53.16
CA LEU A 98 -15.15 -31.56 -52.01
C LEU A 98 -15.93 -31.54 -50.68
N LEU A 99 -17.26 -31.47 -50.71
CA LEU A 99 -18.05 -31.62 -49.49
C LEU A 99 -18.53 -33.07 -49.33
N HIS A 100 -17.75 -33.89 -48.63
CA HIS A 100 -18.19 -35.19 -48.10
C HIS A 100 -19.19 -35.05 -46.93
N GLN A 101 -19.50 -33.81 -46.53
CA GLN A 101 -20.41 -33.46 -45.44
C GLN A 101 -21.51 -32.54 -45.97
N PHE A 102 -22.68 -32.56 -45.31
CA PHE A 102 -23.78 -31.66 -45.65
C PHE A 102 -23.35 -30.20 -45.48
N PRO A 103 -23.74 -29.29 -46.40
CA PRO A 103 -23.51 -27.88 -46.19
C PRO A 103 -24.25 -27.42 -44.93
N ASN A 104 -23.56 -26.65 -44.08
CA ASN A 104 -24.17 -26.09 -42.88
C ASN A 104 -24.96 -24.82 -43.25
N SER A 105 -26.26 -24.83 -42.95
CA SER A 105 -27.15 -23.67 -43.13
C SER A 105 -27.28 -22.89 -41.81
N SER A 106 -26.15 -22.49 -41.22
CA SER A 106 -26.13 -21.68 -39.99
C SER A 106 -25.80 -20.22 -40.30
N CYS A 107 -26.58 -19.30 -39.73
CA CYS A 107 -26.33 -17.86 -39.86
C CYS A 107 -25.02 -17.42 -39.20
N SER A 108 -24.72 -18.00 -38.03
CA SER A 108 -23.55 -17.65 -37.22
C SER A 108 -22.73 -18.88 -36.89
N GLN A 109 -21.41 -18.70 -36.76
CA GLN A 109 -20.50 -19.74 -36.30
C GLN A 109 -20.53 -19.85 -34.76
N PRO A 110 -20.21 -21.02 -34.20
CA PRO A 110 -20.01 -21.17 -32.76
C PRO A 110 -18.96 -20.18 -32.25
N CYS A 111 -19.25 -19.53 -31.12
CA CYS A 111 -18.31 -18.59 -30.51
C CYS A 111 -17.15 -19.31 -29.81
N ASP A 112 -15.98 -18.67 -29.78
CA ASP A 112 -14.84 -19.14 -29.00
C ASP A 112 -15.18 -19.24 -27.50
N SER A 113 -14.41 -20.04 -26.77
CA SER A 113 -14.68 -20.36 -25.36
C SER A 113 -14.71 -19.12 -24.45
N ASN A 114 -14.07 -18.02 -24.84
CA ASN A 114 -13.96 -16.76 -24.10
C ASN A 114 -15.02 -15.70 -24.49
N LEU A 115 -15.93 -16.02 -25.42
CA LEU A 115 -16.95 -15.10 -25.93
C LEU A 115 -18.36 -15.57 -25.53
N ILE A 116 -19.26 -14.63 -25.29
CA ILE A 116 -20.68 -14.90 -25.04
C ILE A 116 -21.51 -14.76 -26.31
N VAL A 117 -22.62 -15.50 -26.38
CA VAL A 117 -23.55 -15.47 -27.50
C VAL A 117 -24.58 -14.36 -27.29
N VAL A 118 -24.57 -13.36 -28.17
CA VAL A 118 -25.57 -12.28 -28.19
C VAL A 118 -26.49 -12.49 -29.38
N ARG A 119 -27.69 -13.02 -29.11
CA ARG A 119 -28.70 -13.31 -30.14
C ARG A 119 -29.30 -12.02 -30.70
N ASN A 120 -29.51 -11.99 -32.02
CA ASN A 120 -30.27 -10.92 -32.63
C ASN A 120 -31.75 -11.01 -32.21
N LYS A 121 -32.39 -9.87 -32.01
CA LYS A 121 -33.82 -9.80 -31.66
C LYS A 121 -34.73 -10.15 -32.84
N GLU A 122 -34.28 -9.85 -34.05
CA GLU A 122 -35.05 -10.06 -35.28
C GLU A 122 -34.96 -11.51 -35.75
N ASP A 123 -33.77 -12.11 -35.71
CA ASP A 123 -33.51 -13.49 -36.14
C ASP A 123 -32.88 -14.34 -35.01
N PRO A 124 -33.64 -15.22 -34.33
CA PRO A 124 -33.15 -16.00 -33.19
C PRO A 124 -32.02 -17.00 -33.52
N CYS A 125 -31.92 -17.42 -34.79
CA CYS A 125 -30.86 -18.30 -35.28
C CYS A 125 -29.55 -17.57 -35.62
N CYS A 126 -29.57 -16.24 -35.62
CA CYS A 126 -28.41 -15.39 -35.84
C CYS A 126 -27.93 -14.83 -34.50
N TRP A 127 -26.65 -15.02 -34.19
CA TRP A 127 -26.00 -14.44 -33.03
C TRP A 127 -24.68 -13.77 -33.38
N SER A 128 -24.26 -12.87 -32.52
CA SER A 128 -22.94 -12.25 -32.53
C SER A 128 -22.16 -12.70 -31.31
N CYS A 129 -20.84 -12.85 -31.46
CA CYS A 129 -19.96 -13.20 -30.36
C CYS A 129 -19.41 -11.92 -29.74
N GLN A 130 -19.61 -11.74 -28.42
CA GLN A 130 -19.14 -10.56 -27.70
C GLN A 130 -18.18 -10.95 -26.57
N SER A 131 -17.14 -10.15 -26.35
CA SER A 131 -16.23 -10.31 -25.22
C SER A 131 -16.82 -9.73 -23.93
N CYS A 132 -16.56 -10.38 -22.80
CA CYS A 132 -16.99 -9.94 -21.48
C CYS A 132 -16.30 -8.64 -21.00
N GLY A 133 -15.20 -8.23 -21.63
CA GLY A 133 -14.40 -7.06 -21.24
C GLY A 133 -13.26 -7.40 -20.28
N LEU A 134 -12.57 -6.37 -19.77
CA LEU A 134 -11.28 -6.50 -19.08
C LEU A 134 -11.33 -7.09 -17.67
N TYR A 135 -12.44 -6.91 -16.93
CA TYR A 135 -12.56 -7.32 -15.52
C TYR A 135 -13.69 -8.31 -15.28
N ARG A 136 -14.19 -8.91 -16.36
CA ARG A 136 -15.28 -9.88 -16.34
C ARG A 136 -14.84 -11.17 -17.01
N TYR A 137 -15.40 -12.27 -16.55
CA TYR A 137 -15.17 -13.60 -17.09
C TYR A 137 -16.51 -14.24 -17.49
N LYS A 138 -16.45 -15.22 -18.39
CA LYS A 138 -17.62 -15.94 -18.88
C LYS A 138 -18.06 -17.01 -17.88
N VAL A 139 -19.34 -16.99 -17.53
CA VAL A 139 -20.06 -18.04 -16.80
C VAL A 139 -21.24 -18.45 -17.67
N ASP A 140 -21.13 -19.64 -18.28
CA ASP A 140 -22.08 -20.14 -19.26
C ASP A 140 -22.34 -19.14 -20.41
N GLU A 141 -23.51 -18.51 -20.46
CA GLU A 141 -23.91 -17.53 -21.48
C GLU A 141 -23.90 -16.08 -20.98
N HIS A 142 -23.38 -15.83 -19.77
CA HIS A 142 -23.35 -14.51 -19.16
C HIS A 142 -21.94 -14.14 -18.71
N CYS A 143 -21.73 -12.85 -18.45
CA CYS A 143 -20.47 -12.32 -17.97
C CYS A 143 -20.59 -11.89 -16.51
N GLU A 144 -19.72 -12.42 -15.66
CA GLU A 144 -19.62 -12.05 -14.25
C GLU A 144 -18.36 -11.23 -13.99
N GLU A 145 -18.40 -10.34 -12.98
CA GLU A 145 -17.23 -9.57 -12.58
C GLU A 145 -16.32 -10.38 -11.66
N CYS A 146 -15.01 -10.26 -11.87
CA CYS A 146 -14.03 -10.81 -10.93
C CYS A 146 -14.07 -10.05 -9.59
N ALA A 147 -13.88 -10.80 -8.50
CA ALA A 147 -13.76 -10.24 -7.16
C ALA A 147 -12.55 -9.32 -7.04
N ALA A 148 -12.58 -8.37 -6.10
CA ALA A 148 -11.43 -7.49 -5.84
C ALA A 148 -10.18 -8.32 -5.52
N GLY A 149 -9.04 -7.96 -6.13
CA GLY A 149 -7.79 -8.73 -6.02
C GLY A 149 -7.64 -9.85 -7.05
N THR A 150 -8.60 -10.03 -7.95
CA THR A 150 -8.53 -11.01 -9.04
C THR A 150 -8.82 -10.37 -10.39
N VAL A 151 -8.18 -10.89 -11.45
CA VAL A 151 -8.37 -10.47 -12.84
C VAL A 151 -8.81 -11.66 -13.69
N PRO A 152 -9.52 -11.46 -14.82
CA PRO A 152 -9.87 -12.57 -15.70
C PRO A 152 -8.61 -13.26 -16.22
N ARG A 153 -8.60 -14.59 -16.16
CA ARG A 153 -7.54 -15.41 -16.78
C ARG A 153 -7.52 -15.15 -18.28
N GLY A 154 -6.36 -15.31 -18.94
CA GLY A 154 -6.23 -15.10 -20.39
C GLY A 154 -7.20 -15.91 -21.28
N ASN A 155 -7.76 -17.00 -20.78
CA ASN A 155 -8.79 -17.79 -21.48
C ASN A 155 -10.23 -17.30 -21.23
N GLY A 156 -10.43 -16.29 -20.39
CA GLY A 156 -11.73 -15.67 -20.09
C GLY A 156 -12.72 -16.55 -19.33
N THR A 157 -12.34 -17.74 -18.86
CA THR A 157 -13.25 -18.72 -18.22
C THR A 157 -13.26 -18.66 -16.70
N GLY A 158 -12.50 -17.75 -16.10
CA GLY A 158 -12.36 -17.66 -14.65
C GLY A 158 -11.50 -16.47 -14.24
N CYS A 159 -11.33 -16.28 -12.95
CA CYS A 159 -10.49 -15.23 -12.37
C CYS A 159 -9.21 -15.83 -11.77
N GLU A 160 -8.10 -15.10 -11.86
CA GLU A 160 -6.82 -15.43 -11.25
C GLU A 160 -6.38 -14.31 -10.30
N PRO A 161 -5.69 -14.65 -9.19
CA PRO A 161 -5.26 -13.65 -8.22
C PRO A 161 -4.17 -12.74 -8.78
N ILE A 162 -4.29 -11.44 -8.52
CA ILE A 162 -3.26 -10.45 -8.83
C ILE A 162 -2.08 -10.68 -7.89
N PRO A 163 -0.83 -10.71 -8.39
CA PRO A 163 0.35 -10.89 -7.57
C PRO A 163 0.45 -9.79 -6.50
N GLU A 164 0.82 -10.18 -5.29
CA GLU A 164 0.98 -9.26 -4.16
C GLU A 164 2.09 -8.25 -4.43
N GLN A 165 1.76 -6.97 -4.33
CA GLN A 165 2.70 -5.87 -4.36
C GLN A 165 3.05 -5.48 -2.92
N PHE A 166 4.34 -5.36 -2.67
CA PHE A 166 4.92 -4.79 -1.46
C PHE A 166 6.07 -3.87 -1.85
N VAL A 167 6.61 -3.10 -0.91
CA VAL A 167 7.78 -2.27 -1.18
C VAL A 167 8.95 -3.20 -1.51
N ASP A 168 9.28 -3.30 -2.79
CA ASP A 168 10.44 -4.06 -3.23
C ASP A 168 11.72 -3.36 -2.74
N HIS A 169 12.70 -4.16 -2.32
CA HIS A 169 14.02 -3.67 -1.94
C HIS A 169 14.77 -3.03 -3.11
N SER A 170 14.34 -3.32 -4.35
CA SER A 170 14.81 -2.64 -5.56
C SER A 170 14.33 -1.20 -5.71
N ASN A 171 13.33 -0.76 -4.92
CA ASN A 171 12.81 0.59 -5.00
C ASN A 171 13.89 1.62 -4.58
N PRO A 172 14.22 2.62 -5.42
CA PRO A 172 15.32 3.55 -5.13
C PRO A 172 15.12 4.31 -3.82
N TRP A 173 13.88 4.65 -3.47
CA TRP A 173 13.57 5.35 -2.22
C TRP A 173 13.77 4.46 -0.99
N ALA A 174 13.44 3.17 -1.10
CA ALA A 174 13.69 2.20 -0.03
C ALA A 174 15.21 2.02 0.19
N ILE A 175 15.98 1.92 -0.91
CA ILE A 175 17.44 1.83 -0.86
C ILE A 175 18.04 3.05 -0.16
N VAL A 176 17.59 4.27 -0.52
CA VAL A 176 18.05 5.51 0.13
C VAL A 176 17.73 5.51 1.63
N ALA A 177 16.51 5.15 2.02
CA ALA A 177 16.12 5.10 3.42
C ALA A 177 16.97 4.08 4.22
N MET A 178 17.18 2.89 3.68
CA MET A 178 18.04 1.86 4.30
C MET A 178 19.50 2.32 4.38
N ALA A 179 20.04 2.95 3.34
CA ALA A 179 21.42 3.45 3.33
C ALA A 179 21.63 4.51 4.42
N ILE A 180 20.68 5.45 4.59
CA ILE A 180 20.70 6.44 5.67
C ILE A 180 20.65 5.75 7.04
N ALA A 181 19.82 4.71 7.20
CA ALA A 181 19.73 3.95 8.44
C ALA A 181 21.04 3.20 8.77
N ILE A 182 21.68 2.55 7.79
CA ILE A 182 22.98 1.90 7.95
C ILE A 182 24.04 2.91 8.40
N PHE A 183 24.11 4.05 7.71
CA PHE A 183 25.03 5.13 8.07
C PHE A 183 24.75 5.65 9.49
N GLY A 184 23.48 5.85 9.85
CA GLY A 184 23.05 6.27 11.17
C GLY A 184 23.41 5.28 12.26
N MET A 185 23.23 3.98 12.04
CA MET A 185 23.64 2.92 12.97
C MET A 185 25.15 2.89 13.15
N ALA A 186 25.92 2.96 12.07
CA ALA A 186 27.38 3.00 12.12
C ALA A 186 27.89 4.23 12.90
N LEU A 187 27.31 5.41 12.63
CA LEU A 187 27.61 6.64 13.35
C LEU A 187 27.23 6.53 14.83
N THR A 188 26.08 5.93 15.16
CA THR A 188 25.66 5.68 16.54
C THR A 188 26.65 4.77 17.26
N GLY A 189 27.09 3.69 16.62
CA GLY A 189 28.11 2.77 17.14
C GLY A 189 29.45 3.47 17.40
N PHE A 190 29.89 4.33 16.47
CA PHE A 190 31.09 5.16 16.64
C PHE A 190 30.96 6.09 17.84
N VAL A 191 29.87 6.86 17.94
CA VAL A 191 29.62 7.78 19.05
C VAL A 191 29.54 7.02 20.38
N CYS A 192 28.86 5.87 20.41
CA CYS A 192 28.76 5.01 21.59
C CYS A 192 30.14 4.53 22.05
N SER A 193 30.99 4.10 21.12
CA SER A 193 32.37 3.66 21.40
C SER A 193 33.21 4.80 22.00
N VAL A 194 33.15 6.00 21.42
CA VAL A 194 33.83 7.19 21.97
C VAL A 194 33.31 7.50 23.38
N PHE A 195 31.99 7.47 23.59
CA PHE A 195 31.40 7.73 24.90
C PHE A 195 31.79 6.68 25.95
N TRP A 196 31.96 5.43 25.53
CA TRP A 196 32.42 4.34 26.38
C TRP A 196 33.89 4.48 26.78
N ILE A 197 34.78 4.73 25.82
CA ILE A 197 36.23 4.88 26.05
C ILE A 197 36.50 6.12 26.93
N TYR A 198 35.95 7.27 26.55
CA TYR A 198 36.18 8.53 27.25
C TYR A 198 35.22 8.76 28.43
N ARG A 199 34.53 7.72 28.92
CA ARG A 199 33.50 7.81 29.98
C ARG A 199 33.96 8.50 31.26
N ARG A 200 35.27 8.49 31.54
CA ARG A 200 35.87 9.12 32.74
C ARG A 200 36.16 10.61 32.58
N THR A 201 36.08 11.15 31.37
CA THR A 201 36.33 12.58 31.11
C THR A 201 35.28 13.48 31.77
N PRO A 202 35.67 14.68 32.25
CA PRO A 202 34.77 15.57 32.98
C PRO A 202 33.60 16.06 32.10
N MET A 203 33.80 16.24 30.79
CA MET A 203 32.72 16.62 29.88
C MET A 203 31.61 15.57 29.78
N ILE A 204 31.96 14.30 29.52
CA ILE A 204 30.95 13.22 29.42
C ILE A 204 30.28 12.98 30.78
N LYS A 205 31.03 13.06 31.87
CA LYS A 205 30.49 12.95 33.22
C LYS A 205 29.49 14.07 33.55
N ALA A 206 29.74 15.30 33.11
CA ALA A 206 28.85 16.44 33.32
C ALA A 206 27.53 16.32 32.52
N SER A 207 27.60 15.83 31.28
CA SER A 207 26.45 15.62 30.38
C SER A 207 25.40 14.63 30.93
N GLY A 208 25.78 13.74 31.85
CA GLY A 208 24.91 12.69 32.37
C GLY A 208 25.02 11.41 31.55
N ARG A 209 25.97 10.55 31.95
CA ARG A 209 26.37 9.35 31.21
C ARG A 209 25.21 8.41 30.88
N GLU A 210 24.40 8.07 31.90
CA GLU A 210 23.31 7.10 31.76
C GLU A 210 22.25 7.57 30.75
N LEU A 211 21.83 8.85 30.83
CA LEU A 211 20.87 9.44 29.89
C LEU A 211 21.43 9.55 28.47
N SER A 212 22.73 9.81 28.34
CA SER A 212 23.39 9.82 27.02
C SER A 212 23.43 8.44 26.38
N PHE A 213 23.66 7.36 27.13
CA PHE A 213 23.55 6.00 26.59
C PHE A 213 22.11 5.64 26.25
N LEU A 214 21.14 6.03 27.09
CA LEU A 214 19.72 5.78 26.80
C LEU A 214 19.27 6.48 25.50
N LEU A 215 19.72 7.71 25.26
CA LEU A 215 19.52 8.43 23.99
C LEU A 215 20.15 7.70 22.80
N LEU A 216 21.37 7.17 22.94
CA LEU A 216 22.02 6.40 21.87
C LEU A 216 21.30 5.09 21.56
N VAL A 217 20.78 4.41 22.58
CA VAL A 217 19.95 3.21 22.40
C VAL A 217 18.65 3.55 21.66
N GLY A 218 17.98 4.63 22.06
CA GLY A 218 16.79 5.11 21.35
C GLY A 218 17.10 5.46 19.89
N ALA A 219 18.18 6.20 19.63
CA ALA A 219 18.59 6.57 18.27
C ALA A 219 18.92 5.34 17.41
N PHE A 220 19.67 4.37 17.95
CA PHE A 220 19.93 3.09 17.28
C PHE A 220 18.63 2.34 16.97
N GLY A 221 17.69 2.33 17.91
CA GLY A 221 16.34 1.77 17.72
C GLY A 221 15.59 2.46 16.57
N CYS A 222 15.58 3.79 16.52
CA CYS A 222 14.95 4.54 15.42
C CYS A 222 15.52 4.16 14.04
N PHE A 223 16.85 4.02 13.91
CA PHE A 223 17.45 3.54 12.65
C PHE A 223 17.12 2.07 12.35
N SER A 224 17.07 1.22 13.38
CA SER A 224 16.70 -0.18 13.23
C SER A 224 15.24 -0.34 12.77
N MET A 225 14.34 0.52 13.25
CA MET A 225 12.94 0.54 12.85
C MET A 225 12.74 0.86 11.36
N THR A 226 13.67 1.55 10.71
CA THR A 226 13.64 1.74 9.24
C THR A 226 13.61 0.40 8.50
N PHE A 227 14.36 -0.60 8.95
CA PHE A 227 14.33 -1.94 8.33
C PHE A 227 13.02 -2.67 8.61
N ALA A 228 12.49 -2.57 9.83
CA ALA A 228 11.21 -3.18 10.18
C ALA A 228 10.05 -2.60 9.34
N VAL A 229 10.08 -1.28 9.09
CA VAL A 229 9.10 -0.57 8.27
C VAL A 229 9.19 -0.95 6.79
N VAL A 230 10.40 -1.12 6.25
CA VAL A 230 10.63 -1.48 4.83
C VAL A 230 10.50 -3.00 4.59
N ALA A 231 10.61 -3.83 5.62
CA ALA A 231 10.47 -5.28 5.50
C ALA A 231 9.10 -5.69 4.95
N LYS A 232 9.05 -6.84 4.28
CA LYS A 232 7.80 -7.42 3.78
C LYS A 232 6.77 -7.53 4.93
N PRO A 233 5.54 -7.02 4.76
CA PRO A 233 4.50 -7.09 5.79
C PRO A 233 4.18 -8.54 6.19
N SER A 234 4.40 -8.84 7.46
CA SER A 234 4.14 -10.11 8.14
C SER A 234 3.51 -9.80 9.48
N VAL A 235 2.83 -10.74 10.12
CA VAL A 235 2.21 -10.51 11.44
C VAL A 235 3.24 -9.97 12.44
N GLU A 236 4.44 -10.56 12.44
CA GLU A 236 5.56 -10.14 13.29
C GLU A 236 6.08 -8.75 12.95
N SER A 237 6.34 -8.47 11.67
CA SER A 237 6.83 -7.14 11.27
C SER A 237 5.79 -6.05 11.54
N CYS A 238 4.50 -6.33 11.33
CA CYS A 238 3.42 -5.41 11.66
C CYS A 238 3.36 -5.13 13.17
N ALA A 239 3.54 -6.15 14.01
CA ALA A 239 3.61 -5.99 15.46
C ALA A 239 4.80 -5.11 15.88
N VAL A 240 5.99 -5.42 15.36
CA VAL A 240 7.23 -4.69 15.63
C VAL A 240 7.11 -3.24 15.20
N VAL A 241 6.55 -2.97 14.02
CA VAL A 241 6.38 -1.60 13.53
C VAL A 241 5.38 -0.82 14.38
N ARG A 242 4.22 -1.42 14.67
CA ARG A 242 3.14 -0.76 15.44
C ARG A 242 3.57 -0.40 16.86
N PHE A 243 4.33 -1.28 17.51
CA PHE A 243 4.88 -1.02 18.85
C PHE A 243 6.17 -0.19 18.82
N GLY A 244 7.10 -0.54 17.93
CA GLY A 244 8.47 -0.04 17.94
C GLY A 244 8.59 1.43 17.55
N ILE A 245 7.69 1.95 16.72
CA ILE A 245 7.71 3.36 16.32
C ILE A 245 7.49 4.28 17.55
N GLY A 246 6.39 4.10 18.29
CA GLY A 246 6.09 4.88 19.50
C GLY A 246 7.16 4.69 20.57
N PHE A 247 7.48 3.42 20.86
CA PHE A 247 8.51 3.03 21.81
C PHE A 247 9.88 3.69 21.58
N CYS A 248 10.44 3.62 20.36
CA CYS A 248 11.78 4.17 20.10
C CYS A 248 11.81 5.70 20.19
N TYR A 249 10.78 6.40 19.68
CA TYR A 249 10.65 7.84 19.86
C TYR A 249 10.55 8.20 21.35
N THR A 250 9.74 7.47 22.11
CA THR A 250 9.58 7.71 23.55
C THR A 250 10.88 7.48 24.32
N VAL A 251 11.67 6.44 24.03
CA VAL A 251 12.98 6.24 24.67
C VAL A 251 13.89 7.46 24.46
N CYS A 252 13.94 7.99 23.24
CA CYS A 252 14.71 9.19 22.93
C CYS A 252 14.21 10.40 23.74
N TYR A 253 12.91 10.68 23.66
CA TYR A 253 12.34 11.89 24.24
C TYR A 253 12.16 11.84 25.75
N ALA A 254 11.96 10.67 26.35
CA ALA A 254 12.00 10.48 27.80
C ALA A 254 13.40 10.80 28.35
N ALA A 255 14.46 10.32 27.69
CA ALA A 255 15.83 10.61 28.08
C ALA A 255 16.17 12.09 27.89
N LEU A 256 15.77 12.69 26.76
CA LEU A 256 15.99 14.10 26.46
C LEU A 256 15.22 15.03 27.41
N ALA A 257 13.94 14.76 27.65
CA ALA A 257 13.10 15.51 28.58
C ALA A 257 13.64 15.44 30.00
N THR A 258 14.05 14.24 30.46
CA THR A 258 14.68 14.07 31.78
C THR A 258 15.97 14.87 31.88
N LYS A 259 16.78 14.87 30.82
CA LYS A 259 18.02 15.65 30.75
C LYS A 259 17.76 17.16 30.82
N ILE A 260 16.76 17.65 30.08
CA ILE A 260 16.37 19.07 30.10
C ILE A 260 15.81 19.45 31.47
N ASN A 261 14.95 18.61 32.07
CA ASN A 261 14.38 18.85 33.40
C ASN A 261 15.48 18.95 34.46
N ARG A 262 16.50 18.10 34.40
CA ARG A 262 17.70 18.20 35.25
C ARG A 262 18.35 19.58 35.11
N ILE A 263 18.60 20.05 33.88
CA ILE A 263 19.20 21.37 33.62
C ILE A 263 18.30 22.48 34.18
N HIS A 264 17.00 22.40 33.93
CA HIS A 264 16.01 23.36 34.43
C HIS A 264 16.04 23.47 35.95
N ARG A 265 16.01 22.35 36.69
CA ARG A 265 16.08 22.34 38.16
C ARG A 265 17.40 22.88 38.70
N ILE A 266 18.51 22.67 37.98
CA ILE A 266 19.81 23.19 38.40
C ILE A 266 19.88 24.71 38.25
N PHE A 267 19.24 25.33 37.24
CA PHE A 267 19.45 26.74 36.93
C PHE A 267 18.25 27.68 37.14
N ASN A 268 17.01 27.19 37.06
CA ASN A 268 15.79 28.00 37.06
C ASN A 268 14.88 27.82 38.29
N ASP A 269 15.31 27.13 39.35
CA ASP A 269 14.53 27.01 40.59
C ASP A 269 14.79 28.24 41.51
N PRO A 270 13.88 29.25 41.57
CA PRO A 270 14.16 30.55 42.16
C PRO A 270 13.88 30.61 43.68
N GLY A 271 13.24 29.59 44.25
CA GLY A 271 12.64 29.64 45.59
C GLY A 271 13.40 28.93 46.71
N GLN A 272 14.59 28.37 46.47
CA GLN A 272 15.32 27.58 47.47
C GLN A 272 16.67 28.18 47.86
N SER A 273 16.87 28.41 49.17
CA SER A 273 18.16 28.81 49.72
C SER A 273 19.27 27.81 49.30
N PRO A 274 20.54 28.24 49.15
CA PRO A 274 21.64 27.39 48.67
C PRO A 274 21.85 26.10 49.49
N ARG A 275 21.34 26.06 50.73
CA ARG A 275 21.37 24.91 51.65
C ARG A 275 20.19 23.94 51.41
N LYS A 276 18.98 24.45 51.14
CA LYS A 276 17.78 23.64 50.83
C LYS A 276 17.80 23.08 49.40
N ARG A 277 18.38 23.84 48.46
CA ARG A 277 18.67 23.42 47.07
C ARG A 277 19.54 22.16 47.01
N ARG A 278 20.45 21.95 47.97
CA ARG A 278 21.26 20.72 48.06
C ARG A 278 20.48 19.49 48.55
N SER A 279 19.44 19.69 49.37
CA SER A 279 18.63 18.63 49.98
C SER A 279 17.51 18.13 49.04
N CYS A 280 16.65 19.01 48.52
CA CYS A 280 15.54 18.62 47.64
C CYS A 280 15.94 18.46 46.16
N ALA A 281 16.93 19.22 45.67
CA ALA A 281 17.49 18.94 44.35
C ALA A 281 18.32 17.65 44.36
N GLY A 282 18.93 17.26 45.49
CA GLY A 282 19.74 16.04 45.60
C GLY A 282 18.98 14.75 45.23
N ARG A 283 17.69 14.65 45.57
CA ARG A 283 16.89 13.41 45.36
C ARG A 283 16.57 13.14 43.88
N PHE A 284 16.13 14.15 43.13
CA PHE A 284 15.74 14.02 41.71
C PHE A 284 16.84 14.39 40.70
N THR A 285 18.01 14.84 41.16
CA THR A 285 19.19 15.14 40.31
C THR A 285 20.21 14.00 40.33
N SER A 286 20.00 12.96 41.15
CA SER A 286 20.83 11.76 41.16
C SER A 286 20.68 10.95 39.86
N PRO A 287 21.77 10.35 39.31
CA PRO A 287 21.70 9.51 38.11
C PRO A 287 20.68 8.38 38.21
N LYS A 288 20.54 7.76 39.39
CA LYS A 288 19.54 6.70 39.61
C LYS A 288 18.12 7.24 39.46
N SER A 289 17.82 8.38 40.09
CA SER A 289 16.49 9.00 39.97
C SER A 289 16.19 9.48 38.55
N GLN A 290 17.19 9.97 37.80
CA GLN A 290 17.01 10.33 36.39
C GLN A 290 16.64 9.12 35.54
N LEU A 291 17.35 8.00 35.72
CA LEU A 291 17.03 6.77 35.01
C LEU A 291 15.63 6.25 35.38
N THR A 292 15.26 6.33 36.67
CA THR A 292 13.90 5.96 37.12
C THR A 292 12.82 6.84 36.46
N ILE A 293 13.02 8.16 36.38
CA ILE A 293 12.06 9.07 35.72
C ILE A 293 11.93 8.72 34.23
N ALA A 294 13.04 8.54 33.53
CA ALA A 294 13.02 8.18 32.12
C ALA A 294 12.33 6.83 31.89
N LEU A 295 12.60 5.84 32.75
CA LEU A 295 11.97 4.53 32.69
C LEU A 295 10.45 4.61 32.93
N ILE A 296 9.99 5.42 33.90
CA ILE A 296 8.55 5.62 34.13
C ILE A 296 7.88 6.18 32.87
N LEU A 297 8.48 7.18 32.22
CA LEU A 297 7.94 7.75 30.98
C LEU A 297 7.87 6.70 29.84
N VAL A 298 8.90 5.86 29.71
CA VAL A 298 8.92 4.75 28.73
C VAL A 298 7.87 3.68 29.07
N LEU A 299 7.67 3.37 30.35
CA LEU A 299 6.67 2.38 30.78
C LEU A 299 5.24 2.84 30.51
N VAL A 300 4.96 4.14 30.65
CA VAL A 300 3.65 4.71 30.29
C VAL A 300 3.34 4.45 28.82
N GLU A 301 4.28 4.73 27.93
CA GLU A 301 4.14 4.43 26.50
C GLU A 301 4.04 2.93 26.23
N THR A 302 4.91 2.14 26.87
CA THR A 302 4.92 0.68 26.69
C THR A 302 3.56 0.08 27.04
N ALA A 303 2.92 0.56 28.11
CA ALA A 303 1.58 0.14 28.50
C ALA A 303 0.51 0.60 27.49
N PHE A 304 0.65 1.80 26.93
CA PHE A 304 -0.23 2.32 25.89
C PHE A 304 -0.13 1.49 24.61
N ASP A 305 1.07 1.30 24.08
CA ASP A 305 1.33 0.53 22.86
C ASP A 305 0.93 -0.94 23.03
N ALA A 306 1.22 -1.55 24.18
CA ALA A 306 0.80 -2.92 24.49
C ALA A 306 -0.72 -3.04 24.59
N GLY A 307 -1.39 -2.12 25.30
CA GLY A 307 -2.85 -2.09 25.39
C GLY A 307 -3.52 -1.92 24.03
N TRP A 308 -2.93 -1.08 23.16
CA TRP A 308 -3.40 -0.89 21.80
C TRP A 308 -3.23 -2.14 20.93
N LEU A 309 -2.08 -2.83 21.05
CA LEU A 309 -1.82 -4.09 20.35
C LEU A 309 -2.74 -5.23 20.82
N LEU A 310 -3.16 -5.22 22.08
CA LEU A 310 -4.16 -6.17 22.60
C LEU A 310 -5.56 -5.90 22.07
N LYS A 311 -5.95 -4.61 21.94
CA LYS A 311 -7.26 -4.22 21.40
C LYS A 311 -7.36 -4.52 19.90
N GLU A 312 -6.31 -4.21 19.15
CA GLU A 312 -6.22 -4.44 17.70
C GLU A 312 -4.99 -5.29 17.39
N PRO A 313 -5.14 -6.62 17.34
CA PRO A 313 -4.02 -7.52 17.11
C PRO A 313 -3.42 -7.30 15.72
N PRO A 314 -2.08 -7.45 15.58
CA PRO A 314 -1.38 -7.27 14.33
C PRO A 314 -1.88 -8.32 13.32
N ALA A 315 -2.27 -7.86 12.14
CA ALA A 315 -2.73 -8.71 11.06
C ALA A 315 -2.33 -8.12 9.72
N ILE A 316 -2.38 -8.96 8.69
CA ILE A 316 -2.08 -8.60 7.31
C ILE A 316 -3.41 -8.40 6.59
N GLU A 317 -3.51 -7.31 5.83
CA GLU A 317 -4.67 -6.99 5.02
C GLU A 317 -4.23 -6.72 3.58
N HIS A 318 -5.16 -6.92 2.64
CA HIS A 318 -4.96 -6.64 1.23
C HIS A 318 -5.76 -5.40 0.85
N SER A 319 -5.06 -4.38 0.36
CA SER A 319 -5.65 -3.16 -0.14
C SER A 319 -5.63 -3.17 -1.66
N TYR A 320 -6.77 -2.83 -2.27
CA TYR A 320 -6.99 -2.85 -3.72
C TYR A 320 -7.22 -1.42 -4.24
N PRO A 321 -6.18 -0.57 -4.34
CA PRO A 321 -6.32 0.82 -4.76
C PRO A 321 -6.75 0.96 -6.24
N SER A 322 -6.52 -0.08 -7.05
CA SER A 322 -7.03 -0.19 -8.42
C SER A 322 -7.45 -1.64 -8.71
N ARG A 323 -8.19 -1.87 -9.80
CA ARG A 323 -8.61 -3.22 -10.27
C ARG A 323 -7.43 -4.14 -10.60
N GLU A 324 -6.22 -3.60 -10.78
CA GLU A 324 -5.01 -4.32 -11.18
C GLU A 324 -3.93 -4.34 -10.08
N ALA A 325 -4.22 -3.79 -8.90
CA ALA A 325 -3.27 -3.72 -7.80
C ALA A 325 -3.76 -4.50 -6.58
N ASN A 326 -2.92 -5.38 -6.05
CA ASN A 326 -3.12 -6.10 -4.80
C ASN A 326 -1.97 -5.75 -3.85
N VAL A 327 -2.16 -4.76 -2.99
CA VAL A 327 -1.11 -4.30 -2.08
C VAL A 327 -1.24 -4.99 -0.73
N ARG A 328 -0.16 -5.64 -0.30
CA ARG A 328 -0.08 -6.26 1.03
C ARG A 328 0.29 -5.21 2.07
N VAL A 329 -0.56 -4.99 3.07
CA VAL A 329 -0.38 -3.97 4.11
C VAL A 329 -0.60 -4.52 5.51
N CYS A 330 -0.16 -3.78 6.54
CA CYS A 330 -0.48 -4.08 7.92
C CYS A 330 -1.82 -3.46 8.31
N ARG A 331 -2.65 -4.19 9.07
CA ARG A 331 -3.93 -3.67 9.56
C ARG A 331 -3.78 -2.32 10.26
N GLY A 332 -4.58 -1.34 9.84
CA GLY A 332 -4.58 0.03 10.37
C GLY A 332 -3.43 0.92 9.88
N SER A 333 -2.60 0.46 8.93
CA SER A 333 -1.61 1.35 8.31
C SER A 333 -2.28 2.43 7.46
N GLU A 334 -3.44 2.14 6.87
CA GLU A 334 -4.14 3.07 5.98
C GLU A 334 -5.05 4.08 6.70
N ASP A 335 -5.62 3.71 7.84
CA ASP A 335 -6.59 4.52 8.59
C ASP A 335 -5.94 5.49 9.59
N GLY A 336 -4.61 5.59 9.57
CA GLY A 336 -3.86 6.47 10.48
C GLY A 336 -3.66 5.89 11.88
N SER A 337 -4.01 4.62 12.15
CA SER A 337 -3.86 3.99 13.47
C SER A 337 -2.41 3.99 13.97
N TYR A 338 -1.43 4.06 13.07
CA TYR A 338 -0.01 4.17 13.39
C TYR A 338 0.36 5.56 13.97
N VAL A 339 -0.40 6.60 13.64
CA VAL A 339 -0.22 7.96 14.17
C VAL A 339 -0.71 8.05 15.62
N ILE A 340 -1.61 7.16 16.05
CA ILE A 340 -2.11 7.13 17.43
C ILE A 340 -0.98 6.76 18.41
N GLY A 341 -0.18 5.73 18.10
CA GLY A 341 1.02 5.35 18.87
C GLY A 341 2.13 6.41 18.86
N LEU A 342 1.96 7.47 18.08
CA LEU A 342 2.89 8.58 17.97
C LEU A 342 2.46 9.80 18.81
N LEU A 343 1.23 9.80 19.36
CA LEU A 343 0.67 10.94 20.08
C LEU A 343 1.43 11.27 21.37
N TYR A 344 1.71 10.27 22.21
CA TYR A 344 2.44 10.48 23.46
C TYR A 344 3.90 10.92 23.23
N PRO A 345 4.69 10.30 22.33
CA PRO A 345 6.03 10.78 22.02
C PRO A 345 6.03 12.21 21.46
N PHE A 346 4.99 12.58 20.70
CA PHE A 346 4.81 13.95 20.25
C PHE A 346 4.57 14.91 21.43
N LEU A 347 3.69 14.57 22.36
CA LEU A 347 3.45 15.36 23.58
C LEU A 347 4.74 15.50 24.42
N LEU A 348 5.53 14.44 24.55
CA LEU A 348 6.84 14.48 25.19
C LEU A 348 7.80 15.43 24.45
N THR A 349 7.80 15.42 23.12
CA THR A 349 8.61 16.31 22.28
C THR A 349 8.20 17.78 22.46
N VAL A 350 6.90 18.08 22.53
CA VAL A 350 6.39 19.44 22.78
C VAL A 350 6.78 19.90 24.18
N ALA A 351 6.59 19.05 25.20
CA ALA A 351 6.98 19.35 26.57
C ALA A 351 8.50 19.57 26.68
N SER A 352 9.32 18.71 26.07
CA SER A 352 10.77 18.87 26.05
C SER A 352 11.19 20.16 25.34
N THR A 353 10.53 20.52 24.24
CA THR A 353 10.76 21.78 23.53
C THR A 353 10.47 22.99 24.42
N PHE A 354 9.34 23.00 25.13
CA PHE A 354 8.97 24.06 26.06
C PHE A 354 10.04 24.27 27.15
N TYR A 355 10.50 23.18 27.78
CA TYR A 355 11.56 23.27 28.78
C TYR A 355 12.94 23.62 28.17
N ALA A 356 13.24 23.18 26.94
CA ALA A 356 14.46 23.55 26.23
C ALA A 356 14.52 25.08 26.00
N VAL A 357 13.39 25.68 25.61
CA VAL A 357 13.27 27.14 25.43
C VAL A 357 13.55 27.87 26.75
N LYS A 358 13.02 27.37 27.88
CA LYS A 358 13.27 27.98 29.21
C LYS A 358 14.72 27.86 29.66
N THR A 359 15.41 26.80 29.28
CA THR A 359 16.81 26.53 29.68
C THR A 359 17.85 27.14 28.75
N ARG A 360 17.45 27.69 27.59
CA ARG A 360 18.37 28.33 26.62
C ARG A 360 19.11 29.55 27.16
N LYS A 361 18.54 30.23 28.16
CA LYS A 361 19.10 31.45 28.78
C LYS A 361 20.05 31.15 29.96
N CYS A 362 20.27 29.88 30.32
CA CYS A 362 21.10 29.52 31.48
C CYS A 362 22.59 29.86 31.25
N PRO A 363 23.26 30.60 32.16
CA PRO A 363 24.64 31.09 31.98
C PRO A 363 25.68 30.04 32.36
N VAL A 364 25.83 29.00 31.52
CA VAL A 364 26.74 27.89 31.83
C VAL A 364 27.53 27.50 30.60
N GLY A 365 28.59 28.25 30.32
CA GLY A 365 29.85 27.83 29.67
C GLY A 365 29.86 27.08 28.33
N PHE A 366 28.77 26.55 27.79
CA PHE A 366 28.79 25.62 26.67
C PHE A 366 27.55 25.78 25.80
N ASN A 367 27.78 25.69 24.50
CA ASN A 367 26.80 25.66 23.41
C ASN A 367 25.74 24.53 23.53
N GLU A 368 25.79 23.69 24.59
CA GLU A 368 24.98 22.49 24.76
C GLU A 368 23.48 22.77 24.88
N THR A 369 23.05 23.76 25.67
CA THR A 369 21.61 24.08 25.81
C THR A 369 21.02 24.63 24.51
N ARG A 370 21.83 25.34 23.71
CA ARG A 370 21.45 25.81 22.37
C ARG A 370 21.31 24.65 21.38
N CYS A 371 22.25 23.71 21.37
CA CYS A 371 22.16 22.49 20.57
C CYS A 371 20.94 21.64 20.94
N ILE A 372 20.61 21.53 22.24
CA ILE A 372 19.40 20.83 22.69
C ILE A 372 18.14 21.52 22.17
N ALA A 373 18.04 22.84 22.29
CA ALA A 373 16.90 23.59 21.77
C ALA A 373 16.77 23.44 20.26
N PHE A 374 17.88 23.55 19.53
CA PHE A 374 17.93 23.37 18.08
C PHE A 374 17.47 21.97 17.65
N ALA A 375 17.93 20.91 18.32
CA ALA A 375 17.50 19.54 18.05
C ALA A 375 15.98 19.37 18.26
N ASN A 376 15.43 19.93 19.34
CA ASN A 376 13.99 19.88 19.61
C ASN A 376 13.19 20.63 18.53
N TYR A 377 13.64 21.82 18.11
CA TYR A 377 12.96 22.57 17.05
C TYR A 377 12.99 21.85 15.71
N ALA A 378 14.15 21.30 15.33
CA ALA A 378 14.30 20.52 14.11
C ALA A 378 13.33 19.32 14.11
N THR A 379 13.19 18.62 15.24
CA THR A 379 12.23 17.52 15.32
C THR A 379 10.78 17.99 15.25
N ILE A 380 10.40 19.09 15.90
CA ILE A 380 9.04 19.64 15.74
C ILE A 380 8.74 19.96 14.27
N VAL A 381 9.68 20.55 13.54
CA VAL A 381 9.53 20.81 12.10
C VAL A 381 9.37 19.51 11.31
N LEU A 382 10.18 18.48 11.62
CA LEU A 382 10.05 17.16 11.00
C LEU A 382 8.67 16.54 11.26
N TRP A 383 8.14 16.66 12.47
CA TRP A 383 6.79 16.17 12.80
C TRP A 383 5.69 16.91 12.04
N LEU A 384 5.79 18.24 11.95
CA LEU A 384 4.84 19.06 11.21
C LEU A 384 4.84 18.76 9.71
N ALA A 385 5.97 18.30 9.16
CA ALA A 385 6.05 17.83 7.77
C ALA A 385 5.56 16.38 7.61
N PHE A 386 5.94 15.50 8.55
CA PHE A 386 5.63 14.07 8.52
C PHE A 386 4.12 13.79 8.61
N VAL A 387 3.43 14.37 9.60
CA VAL A 387 2.03 14.02 9.89
C VAL A 387 1.10 14.32 8.70
N PRO A 388 1.13 15.51 8.07
CA PRO A 388 0.30 15.78 6.90
C PRO A 388 0.66 14.89 5.71
N LEU A 389 1.95 14.65 5.47
CA LEU A 389 2.40 13.83 4.34
C LEU A 389 1.96 12.37 4.49
N TYR A 390 2.00 11.82 5.71
CA TYR A 390 1.53 10.47 5.99
C TYR A 390 0.02 10.32 5.78
N LEU A 391 -0.76 11.26 6.32
CA LEU A 391 -2.23 11.21 6.27
C LEU A 391 -2.78 11.54 4.87
N ALA A 392 -2.18 12.49 4.16
CA ALA A 392 -2.65 12.92 2.84
C ALA A 392 -2.26 11.96 1.71
N SER A 393 -1.23 11.12 1.90
CA SER A 393 -0.80 10.19 0.87
C SER A 393 -1.77 9.02 0.73
N THR A 394 -2.14 8.70 -0.51
CA THR A 394 -2.93 7.51 -0.86
C THR A 394 -2.06 6.31 -1.24
N SER A 395 -0.75 6.52 -1.44
CA SER A 395 0.20 5.47 -1.83
C SER A 395 0.84 4.86 -0.59
N ASN A 396 0.67 3.55 -0.41
CA ASN A 396 1.31 2.79 0.66
C ASN A 396 2.84 2.89 0.63
N VAL A 397 3.44 2.93 -0.57
CA VAL A 397 4.88 3.10 -0.74
C VAL A 397 5.33 4.43 -0.15
N VAL A 398 4.64 5.52 -0.47
CA VAL A 398 4.98 6.86 0.02
C VAL A 398 4.83 6.94 1.54
N ARG A 399 3.78 6.34 2.12
CA ARG A 399 3.59 6.27 3.58
C ARG A 399 4.75 5.57 4.29
N ILE A 400 5.13 4.38 3.80
CA ILE A 400 6.22 3.57 4.35
C ILE A 400 7.56 4.31 4.26
N ILE A 401 7.88 4.87 3.08
CA ILE A 401 9.13 5.62 2.88
C ILE A 401 9.18 6.88 3.76
N THR A 402 8.08 7.62 3.84
CA THR A 402 8.00 8.85 4.65
C THR A 402 8.21 8.53 6.14
N LEU A 403 7.63 7.43 6.62
CA LEU A 403 7.82 6.94 7.99
C LEU A 403 9.25 6.46 8.27
N ALA A 404 9.85 5.71 7.33
CA ALA A 404 11.23 5.27 7.42
C ALA A 404 12.22 6.45 7.46
N LEU A 405 12.01 7.47 6.62
CA LEU A 405 12.83 8.67 6.57
C LEU A 405 12.62 9.55 7.79
N SER A 406 11.40 9.70 8.31
CA SER A 406 11.16 10.51 9.51
C SER A 406 11.86 9.95 10.74
N LEU A 407 11.83 8.62 10.93
CA LEU A 407 12.58 7.90 11.97
C LEU A 407 14.08 8.15 11.86
N SER A 408 14.64 7.97 10.66
CA SER A 408 16.07 8.14 10.39
C SER A 408 16.52 9.60 10.56
N LEU A 409 15.75 10.57 10.05
CA LEU A 409 16.05 12.00 10.19
C LEU A 409 16.02 12.44 11.66
N ASN A 410 15.05 11.94 12.44
CA ASN A 410 15.02 12.22 13.88
C ASN A 410 16.27 11.67 14.60
N GLY A 411 16.67 10.43 14.29
CA GLY A 411 17.91 9.85 14.81
C GLY A 411 19.15 10.68 14.44
N LEU A 412 19.25 11.12 13.18
CA LEU A 412 20.36 11.95 12.69
C LEU A 412 20.39 13.32 13.37
N VAL A 413 19.25 14.00 13.49
CA VAL A 413 19.15 15.28 14.19
C VAL A 413 19.67 15.14 15.62
N GLN A 414 19.28 14.08 16.32
CA GLN A 414 19.77 13.82 17.68
C GLN A 414 21.29 13.59 17.72
N LEU A 415 21.83 12.74 16.84
CA LEU A 415 23.28 12.49 16.78
C LEU A 415 24.09 13.75 16.46
N LEU A 416 23.71 14.44 15.38
CA LEU A 416 24.44 15.60 14.85
C LEU A 416 24.34 16.80 15.79
N CYS A 417 23.19 17.03 16.42
CA CYS A 417 23.02 18.20 17.28
C CYS A 417 23.53 17.94 18.70
N LEU A 418 23.26 16.76 19.28
CA LEU A 418 23.50 16.52 20.71
C LEU A 418 24.85 15.86 21.01
N PHE A 419 25.36 15.05 20.10
CA PHE A 419 26.55 14.24 20.31
C PHE A 419 27.76 14.72 19.50
N LEU A 420 27.59 15.13 18.25
CA LEU A 420 28.71 15.59 17.40
C LEU A 420 29.53 16.72 18.04
N PRO A 421 28.93 17.78 18.65
CA PRO A 421 29.72 18.84 19.29
C PRO A 421 30.58 18.32 20.46
N LYS A 422 30.11 17.26 21.13
CA LYS A 422 30.83 16.62 22.25
C LYS A 422 31.93 15.72 21.76
N VAL A 423 31.65 14.88 20.77
CA VAL A 423 32.65 14.00 20.16
C VAL A 423 33.79 14.84 19.58
N TYR A 424 33.46 15.92 18.85
CA TYR A 424 34.45 16.87 18.35
C TYR A 424 35.32 17.45 19.46
N LEU A 425 34.71 17.89 20.57
CA LEU A 425 35.45 18.51 21.66
C LEU A 425 36.28 17.50 22.48
N VAL A 426 35.85 16.23 22.59
CA VAL A 426 36.65 15.16 23.22
C VAL A 426 37.87 14.79 22.37
N LEU A 427 37.68 14.62 21.06
CA LEU A 427 38.72 14.08 20.16
C LEU A 427 39.67 15.16 19.63
N ALA A 428 39.12 16.29 19.16
CA ALA A 428 39.90 17.32 18.47
C ALA A 428 40.43 18.41 19.41
N LYS A 429 39.84 18.58 20.60
CA LYS A 429 40.22 19.64 21.57
C LYS A 429 40.31 19.13 23.02
N PRO A 430 41.14 18.10 23.31
CA PRO A 430 41.26 17.53 24.65
C PRO A 430 41.70 18.56 25.71
N GLU A 431 42.40 19.62 25.32
CA GLU A 431 42.84 20.73 26.18
C GLU A 431 41.66 21.49 26.83
N LYS A 432 40.49 21.50 26.18
CA LYS A 432 39.26 22.11 26.70
C LYS A 432 38.47 21.17 27.64
N ASN A 433 38.89 19.92 27.77
CA ASN A 433 38.23 18.89 28.58
C ASN A 433 38.74 18.86 30.04
N THR A 434 38.97 20.04 30.64
CA THR A 434 39.39 20.14 32.05
C THR A 434 38.22 20.53 32.95
N ARG A 435 38.23 20.03 34.19
CA ARG A 435 37.17 20.32 35.19
C ARG A 435 36.99 21.83 35.41
N LYS A 436 38.07 22.61 35.29
CA LYS A 436 38.08 24.08 35.45
C LYS A 436 37.30 24.77 34.32
N LEU A 437 37.51 24.41 33.05
CA LEU A 437 36.75 24.98 31.93
C LEU A 437 35.30 24.51 31.87
N VAL A 438 35.03 23.24 32.21
CA VAL A 438 33.66 22.68 32.21
C VAL A 438 32.79 23.26 33.35
N MET A 439 33.39 23.71 34.45
CA MET A 439 32.69 24.30 35.60
C MET A 439 32.90 25.82 35.77
N ALA A 440 33.64 26.49 34.86
CA ALA A 440 33.86 27.92 34.94
C ALA A 440 32.52 28.68 34.75
N ARG A 441 32.00 29.24 35.85
CA ARG A 441 31.02 30.33 35.80
C ARG A 441 31.72 31.57 35.25
N PRO A 442 31.07 32.37 34.38
CA PRO A 442 31.50 33.75 34.21
C PRO A 442 31.39 34.40 35.59
N ALA A 443 32.51 34.78 36.18
CA ALA A 443 32.48 35.66 37.32
C ALA A 443 31.75 36.93 36.87
N ALA A 444 30.70 37.31 37.60
CA ALA A 444 30.14 38.64 37.48
C ALA A 444 31.30 39.62 37.70
N GLY A 445 31.61 40.42 36.68
CA GLY A 445 32.63 41.45 36.76
C GLY A 445 32.21 42.50 37.77
N GLY A 446 32.59 42.31 39.04
CA GLY A 446 32.75 43.40 39.99
C GLY A 446 34.12 44.00 39.73
N PHE A 447 34.16 45.15 39.07
CA PHE A 447 35.35 45.96 38.93
C PHE A 447 35.66 46.55 40.31
N SER A 448 36.45 45.84 41.13
CA SER A 448 37.01 46.40 42.36
C SER A 448 38.19 47.28 41.98
N GLN A 449 37.98 48.60 42.05
CA GLN A 449 39.05 49.61 42.07
C GLN A 449 40.06 49.28 43.18
N PRO A 450 41.37 49.42 42.94
CA PRO A 450 42.36 49.48 44.01
C PRO A 450 42.45 50.91 44.56
N THR A 451 42.29 51.05 45.87
CA THR A 451 42.45 52.30 46.63
C THR A 451 43.91 52.53 47.06
N THR A 452 44.42 53.73 46.76
CA THR A 452 45.32 54.62 47.56
C THR A 452 46.80 54.23 47.83
N PRO A 453 47.73 55.18 48.13
CA PRO A 453 47.53 56.53 48.71
C PRO A 453 48.32 57.72 48.09
N ALA A 454 48.04 58.90 48.67
CA ALA A 454 48.36 60.28 48.30
C ALA A 454 49.85 60.66 48.16
N THR A 455 50.13 61.77 47.44
CA THR A 455 51.03 62.90 47.83
C THR A 455 51.10 64.00 46.74
N ILE A 456 50.61 65.20 47.09
CA ILE A 456 51.11 66.59 46.81
C ILE A 456 51.33 67.08 45.36
N THR A 457 50.49 68.05 44.95
CA THR A 457 50.63 69.06 43.86
C THR A 457 51.82 70.03 44.08
N PRO A 458 52.31 70.88 43.14
CA PRO A 458 51.55 71.57 42.07
C PRO A 458 52.32 71.94 40.76
N VAL A 459 51.63 72.72 39.93
CA VAL A 459 52.13 73.79 39.01
C VAL A 459 52.04 73.50 37.50
N THR A 460 50.97 74.03 36.89
CA THR A 460 50.86 74.49 35.50
C THR A 460 51.71 75.76 35.30
N PRO A 461 52.20 76.08 34.08
CA PRO A 461 51.37 76.91 33.21
C PRO A 461 51.50 76.66 31.70
N GLU A 462 50.40 76.90 30.99
CA GLU A 462 50.32 77.24 29.56
C GLU A 462 51.12 78.53 29.26
N PRO A 463 51.55 78.85 28.01
CA PRO A 463 50.58 79.37 27.01
C PRO A 463 50.93 79.28 25.50
N MET A 464 49.89 79.51 24.69
CA MET A 464 49.80 80.34 23.46
C MET A 464 50.49 79.96 22.13
N SER A 465 49.62 79.69 21.14
CA SER A 465 49.47 80.40 19.85
C SER A 465 50.63 80.46 18.84
N ALA A 466 50.44 79.83 17.67
CA ALA A 466 50.35 80.52 16.35
C ALA A 466 50.22 79.52 15.17
N SER A 467 49.14 79.64 14.41
CA SER A 467 49.01 79.26 12.98
C SER A 467 49.61 80.41 12.11
N PRO A 468 49.62 80.41 10.74
CA PRO A 468 48.90 79.58 9.76
C PRO A 468 49.76 79.09 8.57
N SER A 469 49.29 78.09 7.80
CA SER A 469 48.79 78.20 6.40
C SER A 469 49.28 76.92 5.69
N PHE A 470 48.62 76.27 4.73
CA PHE A 470 47.57 76.63 3.79
C PHE A 470 47.02 75.30 3.18
N VAL A 471 45.69 75.19 3.06
CA VAL A 471 44.88 74.73 1.89
C VAL A 471 45.22 73.35 1.26
N ASP A 472 44.30 72.41 1.02
CA ASP A 472 42.88 72.47 0.62
C ASP A 472 42.18 71.17 1.07
N SER A 473 41.00 71.24 1.72
CA SER A 473 39.65 71.00 1.16
C SER A 473 39.49 69.67 0.41
N SER A 474 38.46 68.85 0.61
CA SER A 474 37.13 69.08 1.19
C SER A 474 36.57 67.68 1.51
N LYS A 475 35.98 67.46 2.69
CA LYS A 475 34.53 67.49 2.96
C LYS A 475 33.75 66.43 2.14
N LEU A 476 32.86 65.62 2.71
CA LEU A 476 32.13 65.75 3.98
C LEU A 476 31.43 64.43 4.33
N SER A 477 31.16 64.28 5.64
CA SER A 477 29.94 63.70 6.25
C SER A 477 29.74 62.17 6.16
N ILE A 478 29.67 61.36 7.22
CA ILE A 478 29.04 61.42 8.57
C ILE A 478 27.98 60.31 8.67
N ASP A 479 28.14 59.56 9.76
CA ASP A 479 27.19 58.77 10.55
C ASP A 479 26.34 57.63 9.92
N ARG A 480 26.59 56.44 10.49
CA ARG A 480 25.69 55.70 11.40
C ARG A 480 24.24 55.47 10.93
N TYR A 481 23.86 54.19 10.85
CA TYR A 481 22.65 53.53 11.39
C TYR A 481 22.50 52.20 10.61
N SER A 482 22.61 51.05 11.27
CA SER A 482 21.47 50.25 11.75
C SER A 482 20.88 49.29 10.70
N LEU A 483 21.02 48.00 11.01
CA LEU A 483 20.03 46.92 10.86
C LEU A 483 19.35 46.72 9.49
N ARG A 484 19.54 45.50 8.98
CA ARG A 484 18.49 44.47 8.72
C ARG A 484 18.40 44.00 7.26
N PHE A 485 18.61 42.68 7.14
CA PHE A 485 17.96 41.71 6.27
C PHE A 485 18.02 41.85 4.73
N ASP A 486 18.41 40.70 4.16
CA ASP A 486 17.74 39.95 3.10
C ASP A 486 18.49 39.73 1.79
N GLN A 487 18.44 38.44 1.43
CA GLN A 487 18.49 37.86 0.09
C GLN A 487 19.67 38.18 -0.82
N ILE A 488 20.51 37.15 -1.03
CA ILE A 488 21.07 36.92 -2.36
C ILE A 488 20.70 35.50 -2.78
N SER A 489 19.84 35.49 -3.78
CA SER A 489 19.52 34.41 -4.70
C SER A 489 20.75 33.99 -5.50
N LEU A 490 20.92 32.68 -5.65
CA LEU A 490 20.98 31.99 -6.95
C LEU A 490 20.79 30.50 -6.73
#